data_AF-A0A0A9G7R6-F1
#
_entry.id   AF-A0A0A9G7R6-F1
#
_cell.length_a   1.000
_cell.length_b   1.000
_cell.length_c   1.000
_cell.angle_alpha   90.00
_cell.angle_beta   90.00
_cell.angle_gamma   90.00
#
_symmetry.space_group_name_H-M   'P 1'
#
loop_
_entity.id
_entity.type
_entity.pdbx_description
1 polymer ?
#
loop_
_entity_poly.entity_id
_entity_poly.type
_entity_poly.pdbx_seq_one_letter_code
_entity_poly.pdbx_strand_id
1 'polypeptide(L)'
;MPAHLMYDGKDDNLFEHFSSVAQRLGVYTAKDYADILEFLVQRWKVGNLTGLSGEGRRAQDFVCTLAPRIRRLDERAQARVKQTLIIPFSWIYDRKVQL
;
A
#
# COMPACT_ATOMS: atom_id res chain seq x y z
N MET A 1 -3.04 -7.52 -0.78
CA MET A 1 -1.90 -8.40 -1.15
C MET A 1 -2.36 -9.86 -1.08
N PRO A 2 -1.81 -10.78 -1.89
CA PRO A 2 -2.21 -12.20 -1.88
C PRO A 2 -2.04 -12.87 -0.51
N ALA A 3 -0.93 -12.61 0.16
CA ALA A 3 -0.61 -13.15 1.48
C ALA A 3 -1.12 -12.30 2.65
N HIS A 4 -2.23 -11.58 2.51
CA HIS A 4 -2.73 -10.70 3.58
C HIS A 4 -3.23 -11.45 4.83
N LEU A 5 -3.52 -12.75 4.71
CA LEU A 5 -3.89 -13.65 5.82
C LEU A 5 -2.68 -14.42 6.39
N MET A 6 -1.48 -13.84 6.27
CA MET A 6 -0.26 -14.48 6.76
C MET A 6 -0.33 -14.65 8.28
N TYR A 7 -0.02 -15.86 8.74
CA TYR A 7 -0.04 -16.23 10.15
C TYR A 7 1.02 -17.29 10.43
N ASP A 8 1.77 -17.15 11.53
CA ASP A 8 2.85 -18.07 11.93
C ASP A 8 2.50 -18.92 13.15
N GLY A 9 1.26 -18.84 13.66
CA GLY A 9 0.86 -19.50 14.91
C GLY A 9 1.05 -18.67 16.17
N LYS A 10 1.58 -17.44 16.07
CA LYS A 10 1.82 -16.55 17.23
C LYS A 10 1.35 -15.12 16.99
N ASP A 11 1.62 -14.56 15.83
CA ASP A 11 1.36 -13.15 15.51
C ASP A 11 0.17 -13.00 14.58
N ASP A 12 -0.96 -12.57 15.15
CA ASP A 12 -2.22 -12.34 14.41
C ASP A 12 -2.11 -11.21 13.37
N ASN A 13 -1.11 -10.33 13.49
CA ASN A 13 -0.91 -9.18 12.60
C ASN A 13 0.36 -9.34 11.73
N LEU A 14 0.82 -10.58 11.54
CA LEU A 14 2.10 -10.87 10.89
C LEU A 14 2.26 -10.21 9.52
N PHE A 15 1.20 -10.18 8.70
CA PHE A 15 1.24 -9.49 7.42
C PHE A 15 1.46 -7.98 7.55
N GLU A 16 0.82 -7.33 8.52
CA GLU A 16 0.96 -5.89 8.76
C GLU A 16 2.36 -5.54 9.25
N HIS A 17 2.89 -6.34 10.16
CA HIS A 17 4.25 -6.21 10.67
C HIS A 17 5.28 -6.43 9.56
N PHE A 18 5.15 -7.50 8.78
CA PHE A 18 6.01 -7.73 7.60
C PHE A 18 5.93 -6.56 6.61
N SER A 19 4.73 -6.08 6.31
CA SER A 19 4.53 -4.96 5.37
C SER A 19 5.14 -3.67 5.89
N SER A 20 5.14 -3.45 7.21
CA SER A 20 5.79 -2.29 7.84
C SER A 20 7.31 -2.32 7.65
N VAL A 21 7.93 -3.49 7.85
CA VAL A 21 9.37 -3.68 7.58
C VAL A 21 9.70 -3.45 6.11
N ALA A 22 8.88 -3.97 5.19
CA ALA A 22 9.05 -3.78 3.75
C ALA A 22 8.92 -2.30 3.34
N GLN A 23 7.95 -1.58 3.91
CA GLN A 23 7.74 -0.15 3.71
C GLN A 23 8.97 0.64 4.20
N ARG A 24 9.46 0.36 5.41
CA ARG A 24 10.60 1.07 6.00
C ARG A 24 11.90 0.83 5.24
N LEU A 25 12.13 -0.40 4.79
CA LEU A 25 13.30 -0.75 3.97
C LEU A 25 13.20 -0.27 2.52
N GLY A 26 12.04 0.25 2.10
CA GLY A 26 11.82 0.71 0.72
C GLY A 26 11.76 -0.43 -0.30
N VAL A 27 11.50 -1.66 0.13
CA VAL A 27 11.36 -2.82 -0.78
C VAL A 27 10.03 -2.76 -1.53
N TYR A 28 8.96 -2.42 -0.82
CA TYR A 28 7.65 -2.12 -1.40
C TYR A 28 6.88 -1.17 -0.48
N THR A 29 6.48 -0.04 -1.03
CA THR A 29 5.88 1.07 -0.30
C THR A 29 4.48 1.43 -0.82
N ALA A 30 3.73 2.20 -0.03
CA ALA A 30 2.48 2.81 -0.50
C ALA A 30 2.68 3.73 -1.72
N LYS A 31 3.87 4.31 -1.88
CA LYS A 31 4.24 5.05 -3.10
C LYS A 31 4.31 4.12 -4.31
N ASP A 32 4.95 2.97 -4.20
CA ASP A 32 5.03 1.99 -5.29
C ASP A 32 3.63 1.53 -5.72
N TYR A 33 2.71 1.36 -4.77
CA TYR A 33 1.31 1.06 -5.07
C TYR A 33 0.64 2.18 -5.89
N ALA A 34 0.84 3.45 -5.50
CA ALA A 34 0.31 4.59 -6.24
C ALA A 34 0.93 4.72 -7.64
N ASP A 35 2.23 4.43 -7.78
CA ASP A 35 2.96 4.48 -9.04
C ASP A 35 2.47 3.39 -10.01
N ILE A 36 2.25 2.15 -9.52
CA ILE A 36 1.65 1.07 -10.32
C ILE A 36 0.25 1.46 -10.79
N LEU A 37 -0.59 2.02 -9.89
CA LEU A 37 -1.94 2.44 -10.22
C LEU A 37 -1.93 3.53 -11.31
N GLU A 38 -1.11 4.57 -11.16
CA GLU A 38 -0.98 5.64 -12.15
C GLU A 38 -0.47 5.13 -13.49
N PHE A 39 0.53 4.26 -13.47
CA PHE A 39 1.04 3.61 -14.68
C PHE A 39 -0.06 2.86 -15.42
N LEU A 40 -0.87 2.06 -14.72
CA LEU A 40 -1.95 1.28 -15.34
C LEU A 40 -3.07 2.18 -15.89
N VAL A 41 -3.45 3.24 -15.16
CA VAL A 41 -4.42 4.25 -15.61
C VAL A 41 -3.97 4.89 -16.92
N GLN A 42 -2.70 5.28 -17.02
CA GLN A 42 -2.12 5.85 -18.24
C GLN A 42 -2.00 4.80 -19.35
N ARG A 43 -1.50 3.60 -19.03
CA ARG A 43 -1.25 2.50 -19.97
C ARG A 43 -2.51 2.04 -20.69
N TRP A 44 -3.65 2.04 -19.98
CA TRP A 44 -4.98 1.73 -20.53
C TRP A 44 -5.75 2.96 -21.00
N LYS A 45 -5.17 4.16 -20.87
CA LYS A 45 -5.79 5.43 -21.28
C LYS A 45 -7.18 5.61 -20.66
N VAL A 46 -7.33 5.23 -19.39
CA VAL A 46 -8.63 5.22 -18.69
C VAL A 46 -9.28 6.61 -18.72
N GLY A 47 -8.51 7.69 -18.56
CA GLY A 47 -9.00 9.07 -18.64
C GLY A 47 -9.52 9.50 -20.02
N ASN A 48 -9.21 8.76 -21.08
CA ASN A 48 -9.64 9.08 -22.44
C ASN A 48 -10.85 8.25 -22.90
N LEU A 49 -11.40 7.38 -22.04
CA LEU A 49 -12.58 6.59 -22.37
C LEU A 49 -13.81 7.50 -22.52
N THR A 50 -14.53 7.33 -23.63
CA THR A 50 -15.77 8.04 -23.94
C THR A 50 -16.93 7.07 -24.07
N GLY A 51 -18.18 7.56 -24.09
CA GLY A 51 -19.37 6.71 -24.25
C GLY A 51 -19.74 5.92 -22.99
N LEU A 52 -19.16 6.25 -21.84
CA LEU A 52 -19.46 5.62 -20.56
C LEU A 52 -20.84 6.02 -20.03
N SER A 53 -21.48 5.12 -19.29
CA SER A 53 -22.67 5.42 -18.48
C SER A 53 -22.36 6.45 -17.40
N GLY A 54 -23.41 6.98 -16.74
CA GLY A 54 -23.21 7.89 -15.60
C GLY A 54 -22.40 7.26 -14.46
N GLU A 55 -22.57 5.96 -14.22
CA GLU A 55 -21.75 5.20 -13.27
C GLU A 55 -20.32 5.00 -13.76
N GLY A 56 -20.15 4.67 -15.04
CA GLY A 56 -18.83 4.52 -15.65
C GLY A 56 -17.99 5.80 -15.59
N ARG A 57 -18.60 6.98 -15.79
CA ARG A 57 -17.91 8.28 -15.60
C ARG A 57 -17.46 8.49 -14.15
N ARG A 58 -18.32 8.18 -13.16
CA ARG A 58 -17.93 8.28 -11.74
C ARG A 58 -16.77 7.33 -11.40
N ALA A 59 -16.78 6.11 -11.93
CA ALA A 59 -15.69 5.15 -11.74
C ALA A 59 -14.39 5.63 -12.40
N GLN A 60 -14.48 6.18 -13.62
CA GLN A 60 -13.35 6.80 -14.33
C GLN A 60 -12.73 7.93 -13.51
N ASP A 61 -13.54 8.89 -13.05
CA ASP A 61 -13.07 10.01 -12.22
C ASP A 61 -12.43 9.54 -10.91
N PHE A 62 -13.03 8.53 -10.27
CA PHE A 62 -12.49 7.96 -9.05
C PHE A 62 -11.11 7.35 -9.27
N VAL A 63 -10.96 6.44 -10.25
CA VAL A 63 -9.69 5.74 -10.48
C VAL A 63 -8.61 6.72 -10.96
N CYS A 64 -8.94 7.67 -11.85
CA CYS A 64 -7.99 8.67 -12.36
C CYS A 64 -7.47 9.62 -11.27
N THR A 65 -8.22 9.83 -10.18
CA THR A 65 -7.81 10.72 -9.08
C THR A 65 -7.25 9.97 -7.87
N LEU A 66 -7.25 8.63 -7.89
CA LEU A 66 -6.93 7.82 -6.73
C LEU A 66 -5.42 7.81 -6.41
N ALA A 67 -4.54 7.69 -7.41
CA ALA A 67 -3.09 7.67 -7.16
C ALA A 67 -2.58 8.95 -6.43
N PRO A 68 -2.93 10.18 -6.86
CA PRO A 68 -2.59 11.39 -6.12
C PRO A 68 -3.14 11.43 -4.69
N ARG A 69 -4.32 10.83 -4.43
CA ARG A 69 -4.90 10.75 -3.08
C ARG A 69 -4.09 9.81 -2.18
N ILE A 70 -3.68 8.66 -2.70
CA ILE A 70 -2.87 7.69 -1.96
C ILE A 70 -1.52 8.30 -1.57
N ARG A 71 -0.84 8.99 -2.49
CA ARG A 71 0.44 9.67 -2.19
C ARG A 71 0.31 10.66 -1.03
N ARG A 72 -0.72 11.52 -1.06
CA ARG A 72 -0.97 12.48 0.03
C ARG A 72 -1.28 11.81 1.36
N LEU A 73 -1.93 10.63 1.35
CA LEU A 73 -2.22 9.88 2.57
C LEU A 73 -0.94 9.26 3.13
N ASP A 74 -0.08 8.68 2.28
CA ASP A 74 1.21 8.12 2.69
C ASP A 74 2.13 9.22 3.28
N GLU A 75 2.26 10.36 2.61
CA GLU A 75 3.02 11.52 3.11
C GLU A 75 2.55 11.95 4.51
N ARG A 76 1.24 12.00 4.73
CA ARG A 76 0.65 12.34 6.04
C ARG A 76 0.89 11.26 7.09
N ALA A 77 0.86 9.98 6.70
CA ALA A 77 1.12 8.87 7.58
C ALA A 77 2.58 8.89 8.05
N GLN A 78 3.53 9.03 7.10
CA GLN A 78 4.96 9.15 7.40
C GLN A 78 5.27 10.35 8.30
N ALA A 79 4.64 11.51 8.06
CA ALA A 79 4.82 12.70 8.91
C ALA A 79 4.36 12.51 10.37
N ARG A 80 3.51 11.50 10.65
CA ARG A 80 2.99 11.20 11.99
C ARG A 80 3.75 10.08 12.71
N VAL A 81 4.67 9.39 12.04
CA VAL A 81 5.47 8.31 12.66
C VAL A 81 6.44 8.93 13.66
N LYS A 82 6.10 8.88 14.95
CA LYS A 82 6.91 9.44 16.04
C LYS A 82 7.76 8.41 16.79
N GLN A 83 7.39 7.12 16.75
CA GLN A 83 8.14 6.04 17.38
C GLN A 83 7.98 4.76 16.57
N THR A 84 9.10 4.15 16.25
CA THR A 84 9.12 2.90 15.50
C THR A 84 9.13 1.73 16.46
N LEU A 85 8.10 0.89 16.39
CA LEU A 85 7.96 -0.29 17.24
C LEU A 85 9.07 -1.31 16.89
N ILE A 86 9.60 -1.98 17.92
CA ILE A 86 10.60 -3.05 17.77
C ILE A 86 9.93 -4.34 18.24
N ILE A 87 9.67 -5.26 17.31
CA ILE A 87 8.91 -6.49 17.57
C ILE A 87 9.71 -7.74 17.18
N PRO A 88 9.49 -8.90 17.83
CA PRO A 88 10.10 -10.17 17.43
C PRO A 88 9.43 -10.76 16.18
N PHE A 89 10.20 -11.46 15.34
CA PHE A 89 9.67 -12.28 14.24
C PHE A 89 10.13 -13.73 14.40
N SER A 90 9.19 -14.68 14.32
CA SER A 90 9.49 -16.12 14.45
C SER A 90 10.46 -16.62 13.36
N TRP A 91 10.39 -16.06 12.16
CA TRP A 91 11.24 -16.41 11.01
C TRP A 91 12.73 -16.21 11.26
N ILE A 92 13.09 -15.35 12.22
CA ILE A 92 14.47 -15.04 12.59
C ILE A 92 14.77 -15.41 14.04
N TYR A 93 14.16 -16.49 14.53
CA TYR A 93 14.35 -17.01 15.89
C TYR A 93 13.95 -16.01 16.97
N ASP A 94 12.80 -15.36 16.80
CA ASP A 94 12.23 -14.35 17.70
C ASP A 94 13.17 -13.14 17.96
N ARG A 95 14.19 -12.94 17.11
CA ARG A 95 15.00 -11.72 17.10
C ARG A 95 14.10 -10.53 16.73
N LYS A 96 14.39 -9.39 17.35
CA LYS A 96 13.58 -8.20 17.20
C LYS A 96 14.08 -7.31 16.07
N VAL A 97 13.16 -6.76 15.30
CA VAL A 97 13.43 -5.77 14.26
C VAL A 97 12.53 -4.56 14.44
N GLN A 98 13.03 -3.43 13.98
CA GLN A 98 12.26 -2.20 13.87
C GLN A 98 11.25 -2.37 12.72
N LEU A 99 9.97 -2.07 12.97
CA LEU A 99 8.92 -2.04 11.95
C LEU A 99 9.14 -0.89 10.98
#